data_AF-A0A5E4M197-F1
#
_entry.id   AF-A0A5E4M197-F1
#
_cell.length_a   1.000
_cell.length_b   1.000
_cell.length_c   1.000
_cell.angle_alpha   90.00
_cell.angle_beta   90.00
_cell.angle_gamma   90.00
#
_symmetry.space_group_name_H-M   'P 1'
#
loop_
_entity.id
_entity.type
_entity.pdbx_description
1 polymer ?
#
loop_
_entity_poly.entity_id
_entity_poly.type
_entity_poly.pdbx_seq_one_letter_code
_entity_poly.pdbx_strand_id
1 'polypeptide(L)'
;MEACSGNSKPIKNVNNLDYLFRKSSWCVKNNLVNRLKICMFIENIIRLSANSFSLEHLFYANDLIEYLSENFASEPKYVYYLKRMLVLCLMPPTVKNITQCSNNLSTLTRFYDIMVSLMVMIISILKGKCIESVRDHTELCMIAFSVVQSSVLRRQHVPENSVSLPCCYEALENSDLPVTLMQCIGHHDRNSQTFLDDLLKLSYNIAVVSDRSAVVSDTLNADDRAFRTVGLCGLYALNIFYRENQQNSETHTTVFNTVMRTVKLYFTDEVDGEKFDQSVLLDVLHFIKNTIIRQRDQVEHFVAAGGVENLLNLLAKVKYPVQLVILGMLVDLTGYQLAKRRVEKWKSAKTGDGYVELACDIWRSEKIRFEFLERNVSDDEYIFREQREQTTAENLLADRSPAVESMYLCAQPKIYALLRSVGFSDDDGGSADDRDVNENTVRACGLATNFWDKATVAHIYHYYSLKLGEVWNENDMVSREPDRVPMSAVETESVDIMTIRHAYLIALLKMIKNRVHDANSGAGRSVRTF
;
A
#
# COMPACT_ATOMS: atom_id res chain seq x y z
N MET A 1 -27.03 -39.35 -42.25
CA MET A 1 -27.85 -40.52 -41.90
C MET A 1 -27.05 -41.78 -42.23
N GLU A 2 -26.34 -42.30 -41.24
CA GLU A 2 -25.90 -43.69 -41.14
C GLU A 2 -25.99 -44.06 -39.66
N ALA A 3 -26.45 -45.28 -39.41
CA ALA A 3 -27.27 -45.65 -38.27
C ALA A 3 -26.57 -45.65 -36.91
N CYS A 4 -27.22 -45.05 -35.92
CA CYS A 4 -27.10 -45.42 -34.51
C CYS A 4 -27.75 -46.81 -34.32
N SER A 5 -26.96 -47.88 -34.39
CA SER A 5 -27.33 -49.17 -33.81
C SER A 5 -26.40 -49.50 -32.65
N GLY A 6 -27.01 -49.84 -31.53
CA GLY A 6 -26.32 -50.28 -30.32
C GLY A 6 -25.52 -51.55 -30.60
N ASN A 7 -24.21 -51.42 -30.56
CA ASN A 7 -23.30 -52.52 -30.29
C ASN A 7 -22.05 -51.92 -29.63
N SER A 8 -21.86 -52.24 -28.36
CA SER A 8 -20.65 -51.95 -27.59
C SER A 8 -19.48 -52.75 -28.17
N LYS A 9 -18.91 -52.28 -29.29
CA LYS A 9 -17.55 -52.65 -29.65
C LYS A 9 -16.62 -52.05 -28.60
N PRO A 10 -15.69 -52.82 -28.00
CA PRO A 10 -14.69 -52.26 -27.11
C PRO A 10 -13.90 -51.20 -27.88
N ILE A 11 -13.81 -50.00 -27.31
CA ILE A 11 -13.08 -48.87 -27.87
C ILE A 11 -11.61 -49.32 -27.98
N LYS A 12 -11.15 -49.72 -29.17
CA LYS A 12 -9.78 -50.24 -29.38
C LYS A 12 -8.68 -49.16 -29.26
N ASN A 13 -9.02 -47.91 -28.94
CA ASN A 13 -8.11 -46.76 -29.01
C ASN A 13 -8.20 -45.82 -27.79
N VAL A 14 -8.48 -46.35 -26.59
CA VAL A 14 -8.60 -45.53 -25.35
C VAL A 14 -7.26 -44.87 -24.94
N ASN A 15 -6.13 -45.30 -25.50
CA ASN A 15 -4.81 -44.75 -25.20
C ASN A 15 -4.33 -43.67 -26.18
N ASN A 16 -5.14 -43.28 -27.17
CA ASN A 16 -4.77 -42.26 -28.13
C ASN A 16 -5.37 -40.90 -27.73
N LEU A 17 -4.52 -39.98 -27.25
CA LEU A 17 -4.92 -38.67 -26.75
C LEU A 17 -5.63 -37.81 -27.82
N ASP A 18 -5.17 -37.82 -29.07
CA ASP A 18 -5.81 -37.12 -30.19
C ASP A 18 -7.22 -37.63 -30.45
N TYR A 19 -7.40 -38.96 -30.41
CA TYR A 19 -8.71 -39.58 -30.58
C TYR A 19 -9.66 -39.15 -29.45
N LEU A 20 -9.19 -39.13 -28.21
CA LEU A 20 -9.98 -38.74 -27.06
C LEU A 20 -10.45 -37.28 -27.17
N PHE A 21 -9.55 -36.33 -27.47
CA PHE A 21 -9.89 -34.91 -27.64
C PHE A 21 -10.90 -34.68 -28.78
N ARG A 22 -10.67 -35.27 -29.95
CA ARG A 22 -11.59 -35.13 -31.09
C ARG A 22 -12.96 -35.70 -30.76
N LYS A 23 -13.01 -36.87 -30.11
CA LYS A 23 -14.28 -37.54 -29.81
C LYS A 23 -15.05 -36.82 -28.71
N SER A 24 -14.37 -36.33 -27.67
CA SER A 24 -15.00 -35.59 -26.58
C SER A 24 -15.53 -34.23 -27.04
N SER A 25 -14.73 -33.45 -27.77
CA SER A 25 -15.17 -32.19 -28.38
C SER A 25 -16.36 -32.38 -29.33
N TRP A 26 -16.33 -33.42 -30.17
CA TRP A 26 -17.46 -33.77 -31.04
C TRP A 26 -18.72 -34.12 -30.24
N CYS A 27 -18.60 -34.89 -29.16
CA CYS A 27 -19.74 -35.22 -28.29
C CYS A 27 -20.35 -33.98 -27.64
N VAL A 28 -19.52 -33.06 -27.16
CA VAL A 28 -19.95 -31.78 -26.55
C VAL A 28 -20.67 -30.92 -27.57
N LYS A 29 -20.07 -30.67 -28.74
CA LYS A 29 -20.64 -29.82 -29.80
C LYS A 29 -21.97 -30.32 -30.36
N ASN A 30 -22.17 -31.63 -30.37
CA ASN A 30 -23.41 -32.24 -30.87
C ASN A 30 -24.44 -32.51 -29.75
N ASN A 31 -24.18 -32.02 -28.54
CA ASN A 31 -25.04 -32.17 -27.37
C ASN A 31 -25.50 -33.62 -27.14
N LEU A 32 -24.59 -34.58 -27.37
CA LEU A 32 -24.90 -36.00 -27.27
C LEU A 32 -24.94 -36.40 -25.79
N VAL A 33 -26.16 -36.64 -25.30
CA VAL A 33 -26.62 -36.75 -23.89
C VAL A 33 -25.91 -37.80 -23.01
N ASN A 34 -24.89 -38.52 -23.49
CA ASN A 34 -24.21 -39.51 -22.66
C ASN A 34 -23.14 -38.85 -21.76
N ARG A 35 -23.60 -38.15 -20.72
CA ARG A 35 -22.78 -37.49 -19.69
C ARG A 35 -21.70 -38.41 -19.10
N LEU A 36 -22.04 -39.67 -18.86
CA LEU A 36 -21.10 -40.70 -18.39
C LEU A 36 -19.93 -40.92 -19.35
N LYS A 37 -20.18 -40.96 -20.66
CA LYS A 37 -19.13 -41.10 -21.66
C LYS A 37 -18.23 -39.86 -21.72
N ILE A 38 -18.79 -38.66 -21.58
CA ILE A 38 -18.00 -37.41 -21.56
C ILE A 38 -17.06 -37.39 -20.36
N CYS A 39 -17.56 -37.72 -19.16
CA CYS A 39 -16.71 -37.84 -17.95
C CYS A 39 -15.59 -38.86 -18.15
N MET A 40 -15.89 -40.04 -18.70
CA MET A 40 -14.87 -41.05 -18.99
C MET A 40 -13.81 -40.54 -19.98
N PHE A 41 -14.19 -39.75 -20.98
CA PHE A 41 -13.22 -39.16 -21.90
C PHE A 41 -12.36 -38.11 -21.21
N ILE A 42 -12.95 -37.21 -20.43
CA ILE A 42 -12.22 -36.16 -19.71
C ILE A 42 -11.23 -36.77 -18.71
N GLU A 43 -11.64 -37.80 -17.98
CA GLU A 43 -10.77 -38.50 -17.02
C GLU A 43 -9.57 -39.16 -17.71
N ASN A 44 -9.80 -39.80 -18.86
CA ASN A 44 -8.71 -40.36 -19.65
C ASN A 44 -7.80 -39.26 -20.24
N ILE A 45 -8.35 -38.13 -20.68
CA ILE A 45 -7.58 -36.98 -21.15
C ILE A 45 -6.70 -36.45 -20.02
N ILE A 46 -7.24 -36.19 -18.83
CA ILE A 46 -6.48 -35.70 -17.67
C ILE A 46 -5.37 -36.69 -17.29
N ARG A 47 -5.64 -38.00 -17.33
CA ARG A 47 -4.66 -39.03 -16.99
C ARG A 47 -3.53 -39.14 -18.01
N LEU A 48 -3.83 -38.96 -19.30
CA LEU A 48 -2.88 -39.15 -20.40
C LEU A 48 -2.17 -37.86 -20.81
N SER A 49 -2.70 -36.69 -20.42
CA SER A 49 -2.04 -35.41 -20.68
C SER A 49 -0.81 -35.27 -19.79
N ALA A 50 0.29 -34.80 -20.39
CA ALA A 50 1.47 -34.37 -19.64
C ALA A 50 1.15 -33.09 -18.82
N ASN A 51 2.15 -32.47 -18.19
CA ASN A 51 1.99 -31.26 -17.37
C ASN A 51 1.47 -30.01 -18.13
N SER A 52 1.19 -30.10 -19.45
CA SER A 52 0.65 -29.02 -20.28
C SER A 52 -0.10 -29.59 -21.50
N PHE A 53 -0.97 -28.77 -22.12
CA PHE A 53 -1.59 -29.10 -23.40
C PHE A 53 -0.68 -28.70 -24.57
N SER A 54 -0.70 -29.48 -25.65
CA SER A 54 -0.20 -28.97 -26.94
C SER A 54 -1.19 -27.95 -27.50
N LEU A 55 -0.73 -27.02 -28.34
CA LEU A 55 -1.61 -26.02 -28.96
C LEU A 55 -2.73 -26.65 -29.82
N GLU A 56 -2.45 -27.81 -30.44
CA GLU A 56 -3.45 -28.61 -31.16
C GLU A 56 -4.51 -29.20 -30.23
N HIS A 57 -4.11 -29.63 -29.03
CA HIS A 57 -5.02 -30.14 -28.00
C HIS A 57 -5.81 -29.02 -27.33
N LEU A 58 -5.21 -27.83 -27.19
CA LEU A 58 -5.86 -26.66 -26.58
C LEU A 58 -7.16 -26.30 -27.31
N PHE A 59 -7.18 -26.43 -28.63
CA PHE A 59 -8.40 -26.21 -29.43
C PHE A 59 -9.59 -27.05 -28.94
N TYR A 60 -9.36 -28.34 -28.66
CA TYR A 60 -10.40 -29.24 -28.16
C TYR A 60 -10.62 -29.07 -26.65
N ALA A 61 -9.56 -28.76 -25.91
CA ALA A 61 -9.64 -28.48 -24.47
C ALA A 61 -10.51 -27.25 -24.20
N ASN A 62 -10.46 -26.22 -25.04
CA ASN A 62 -11.32 -25.05 -24.99
C ASN A 62 -12.81 -25.45 -25.00
N ASP A 63 -13.23 -26.31 -25.93
CA ASP A 63 -14.62 -26.77 -25.99
C ASP A 63 -15.05 -27.53 -24.72
N LEU A 64 -14.13 -28.28 -24.10
CA LEU A 64 -14.40 -29.03 -22.87
C LEU A 64 -14.44 -28.12 -21.65
N ILE A 65 -13.52 -27.18 -21.53
CA ILE A 65 -13.47 -26.20 -20.43
C ILE A 65 -14.72 -25.34 -20.47
N GLU A 66 -15.13 -24.88 -21.65
CA GLU A 66 -16.37 -24.14 -21.87
C GLU A 66 -17.59 -24.96 -21.43
N TYR A 67 -17.73 -26.20 -21.92
CA TYR A 67 -18.82 -27.09 -21.49
C TYR A 67 -18.84 -27.35 -19.98
N LEU A 68 -17.68 -27.61 -19.37
CA LEU A 68 -17.57 -27.80 -17.93
C LEU A 68 -17.92 -26.52 -17.19
N SER A 69 -17.53 -25.34 -17.71
CA SER A 69 -17.85 -24.04 -17.14
C SER A 69 -19.36 -23.79 -17.11
N GLU A 70 -20.08 -24.11 -18.18
CA GLU A 70 -21.53 -23.90 -18.25
C GLU A 70 -22.32 -24.87 -17.37
N ASN A 71 -21.76 -26.06 -17.09
CA ASN A 71 -22.49 -27.14 -16.44
C ASN A 71 -22.03 -27.45 -15.01
N PHE A 72 -20.95 -26.85 -14.48
CA PHE A 72 -20.42 -27.26 -13.17
C PHE A 72 -21.38 -27.02 -12.01
N ALA A 73 -22.32 -26.07 -12.14
CA ALA A 73 -23.36 -25.84 -11.15
C ALA A 73 -24.34 -27.02 -11.03
N SER A 74 -24.43 -27.87 -12.06
CA SER A 74 -25.37 -28.99 -12.12
C SER A 74 -24.82 -30.30 -11.55
N GLU A 75 -23.51 -30.50 -11.54
CA GLU A 75 -22.89 -31.75 -11.11
C GLU A 75 -21.52 -31.50 -10.43
N PRO A 76 -21.34 -31.85 -9.14
CA PRO A 76 -20.09 -31.59 -8.41
C PRO A 76 -18.82 -32.17 -9.05
N LYS A 77 -18.94 -33.28 -9.78
CA LYS A 77 -17.83 -33.90 -10.50
C LYS A 77 -17.26 -32.99 -11.59
N TYR A 78 -18.06 -32.09 -12.16
CA TYR A 78 -17.59 -31.19 -13.20
C TYR A 78 -16.67 -30.11 -12.63
N VAL A 79 -16.90 -29.66 -11.39
CA VAL A 79 -15.96 -28.78 -10.67
C VAL A 79 -14.61 -29.47 -10.52
N TYR A 80 -14.59 -30.75 -10.14
CA TYR A 80 -13.35 -31.54 -10.05
C TYR A 80 -12.61 -31.63 -11.39
N TYR A 81 -13.32 -31.98 -12.47
CA TYR A 81 -12.70 -32.09 -13.79
C TYR A 81 -12.22 -30.73 -14.31
N LEU A 82 -12.98 -29.67 -14.09
CA LEU A 82 -12.61 -28.31 -14.48
C LEU A 82 -11.36 -27.85 -13.73
N LYS A 83 -11.28 -28.02 -12.40
CA LYS A 83 -10.06 -27.74 -11.62
C LYS A 83 -8.85 -28.46 -12.21
N ARG A 84 -8.97 -29.76 -12.50
CA ARG A 84 -7.88 -30.56 -13.06
C ARG A 84 -7.46 -30.12 -14.45
N MET A 85 -8.40 -29.74 -15.32
CA MET A 85 -8.09 -29.20 -16.64
C MET A 85 -7.40 -27.83 -16.55
N LEU A 86 -7.87 -26.93 -15.69
CA LEU A 86 -7.25 -25.63 -15.49
C LEU A 86 -5.82 -25.74 -14.92
N VAL A 87 -5.58 -26.72 -14.04
CA VAL A 87 -4.22 -26.99 -13.54
C VAL A 87 -3.27 -27.37 -14.69
N LEU A 88 -3.73 -28.09 -15.70
CA LEU A 88 -2.93 -28.39 -16.91
C LEU A 88 -2.67 -27.14 -17.77
N CYS A 89 -3.49 -26.09 -17.61
CA CYS A 89 -3.29 -24.80 -18.26
C CYS A 89 -2.37 -23.85 -17.48
N LEU A 90 -1.91 -24.21 -16.28
CA LEU A 90 -0.95 -23.39 -15.53
C LEU A 90 0.41 -23.30 -16.23
N MET A 91 0.72 -24.25 -17.10
CA MET A 91 1.86 -24.19 -18.00
C MET A 91 1.41 -23.69 -19.37
N PRO A 92 2.14 -22.78 -20.02
CA PRO A 92 1.80 -22.32 -21.36
C PRO A 92 1.72 -23.51 -22.34
N PRO A 93 0.83 -23.47 -23.34
CA PRO A 93 0.69 -24.56 -24.29
C PRO A 93 1.99 -24.82 -25.04
N THR A 94 2.25 -26.07 -25.40
CA THR A 94 3.45 -26.46 -26.17
C THR A 94 3.17 -26.45 -27.68
N VAL A 95 4.18 -26.07 -28.46
CA VAL A 95 4.16 -26.04 -29.92
C VAL A 95 5.21 -26.99 -30.49
N LYS A 96 4.92 -27.61 -31.64
CA LYS A 96 5.88 -28.47 -32.36
C LYS A 96 6.85 -27.65 -33.19
N ASN A 97 6.44 -26.47 -33.65
CA ASN A 97 7.27 -25.52 -34.37
C ASN A 97 6.83 -24.07 -34.07
N ILE A 98 7.73 -23.11 -34.29
CA ILE A 98 7.48 -21.69 -33.96
C ILE A 98 6.33 -21.10 -34.79
N THR A 99 6.18 -21.56 -36.05
CA THR A 99 5.13 -21.10 -36.97
C THR A 99 3.71 -21.58 -36.60
N GLN A 100 3.56 -22.61 -35.77
CA GLN A 100 2.25 -23.08 -35.30
C GLN A 100 1.57 -22.02 -34.43
N CYS A 101 2.34 -21.15 -33.79
CA CYS A 101 1.86 -20.15 -32.87
C CYS A 101 1.04 -19.07 -33.59
N SER A 102 1.61 -18.45 -34.63
CA SER A 102 0.93 -17.45 -35.45
C SER A 102 -0.26 -18.03 -36.22
N ASN A 103 -0.14 -19.26 -36.72
CA ASN A 103 -1.21 -19.93 -37.46
C ASN A 103 -2.42 -20.34 -36.59
N ASN A 104 -2.26 -20.38 -35.27
CA ASN A 104 -3.31 -20.78 -34.32
C ASN A 104 -3.58 -19.68 -33.27
N LEU A 105 -3.29 -18.42 -33.59
CA LEU A 105 -3.55 -17.27 -32.71
C LEU A 105 -5.02 -17.20 -32.26
N SER A 106 -5.97 -17.56 -33.13
CA SER A 106 -7.39 -17.63 -32.81
C SER A 106 -7.73 -18.66 -31.71
N THR A 107 -6.98 -19.76 -31.62
CA THR A 107 -7.14 -20.76 -30.57
C THR A 107 -6.70 -20.21 -29.20
N LEU A 108 -5.60 -19.45 -29.17
CA LEU A 108 -5.13 -18.77 -27.96
C LEU A 108 -6.06 -17.62 -27.56
N THR A 109 -6.58 -16.87 -28.54
CA THR A 109 -7.54 -15.78 -28.31
C THR A 109 -8.80 -16.34 -27.64
N ARG A 110 -9.40 -17.37 -28.23
CA ARG A 110 -10.56 -18.07 -27.66
C ARG A 110 -10.28 -18.65 -26.28
N PHE A 111 -9.06 -19.14 -26.03
CA PHE A 111 -8.67 -19.62 -24.71
C PHE A 111 -8.77 -18.51 -23.65
N TYR A 112 -8.29 -17.30 -23.94
CA TYR A 112 -8.42 -16.16 -23.03
C TYR A 112 -9.87 -15.69 -22.86
N ASP A 113 -10.68 -15.73 -23.91
CA ASP A 113 -12.13 -15.43 -23.82
C ASP A 113 -12.87 -16.41 -22.89
N ILE A 114 -12.52 -17.69 -22.95
CA ILE A 114 -13.09 -18.71 -22.06
C ILE A 114 -12.64 -18.46 -20.61
N MET A 115 -11.37 -18.11 -20.39
CA MET A 115 -10.87 -17.81 -19.05
C MET A 115 -11.61 -16.63 -18.43
N VAL A 116 -11.86 -15.56 -19.18
CA VAL A 116 -12.59 -14.42 -18.64
C VAL A 116 -14.06 -14.74 -18.40
N SER A 117 -14.70 -15.46 -19.31
CA SER A 117 -16.09 -15.92 -19.15
C SER A 117 -16.26 -16.76 -17.90
N LEU A 118 -15.30 -17.66 -17.64
CA LEU A 118 -15.25 -18.46 -16.43
C LEU A 118 -15.12 -17.59 -15.18
N MET A 119 -14.20 -16.62 -15.16
CA MET A 119 -14.03 -15.71 -14.02
C MET A 119 -15.31 -14.91 -13.73
N VAL A 120 -15.93 -14.33 -14.75
CA VAL A 120 -17.19 -13.56 -14.64
C VAL A 120 -18.32 -14.44 -14.06
N MET A 121 -18.44 -15.66 -14.57
CA MET A 121 -19.46 -16.60 -14.13
C MET A 121 -19.28 -16.96 -12.66
N ILE A 122 -18.05 -17.29 -12.24
CA ILE A 122 -17.75 -17.62 -10.85
C ILE A 122 -18.03 -16.43 -9.94
N ILE A 123 -17.59 -15.22 -10.30
CA ILE A 123 -17.87 -13.99 -9.55
C ILE A 123 -19.38 -13.78 -9.38
N SER A 124 -20.15 -14.01 -10.44
CA SER A 124 -21.61 -13.88 -10.42
C SER A 124 -22.27 -14.90 -9.47
N ILE A 125 -21.75 -16.12 -9.42
CA ILE A 125 -22.22 -17.16 -8.50
C ILE A 125 -21.85 -16.83 -7.05
N LEU A 126 -20.63 -16.32 -6.80
CA LEU A 126 -20.16 -15.91 -5.49
C LEU A 126 -21.02 -14.80 -4.88
N LYS A 127 -21.57 -13.89 -5.71
CA LYS A 127 -22.51 -12.85 -5.26
C LYS A 127 -23.85 -13.40 -4.74
N GLY A 128 -24.23 -14.63 -5.11
CA GLY A 128 -25.58 -15.15 -4.90
C GLY A 128 -25.74 -16.29 -3.89
N LYS A 129 -24.70 -16.78 -3.20
CA LYS A 129 -24.78 -18.06 -2.44
C LYS A 129 -24.09 -18.09 -1.06
N CYS A 130 -24.52 -19.07 -0.24
CA CYS A 130 -24.03 -19.41 1.12
C CYS A 130 -22.59 -19.99 1.17
N ILE A 131 -22.01 -19.92 2.37
CA ILE A 131 -20.59 -20.08 2.76
C ILE A 131 -19.87 -21.34 2.22
N GLU A 132 -20.51 -22.51 2.15
CA GLU A 132 -19.80 -23.74 1.72
C GLU A 132 -19.56 -23.81 0.20
N SER A 133 -20.46 -23.27 -0.64
CA SER A 133 -20.19 -23.21 -2.08
C SER A 133 -19.12 -22.16 -2.40
N VAL A 134 -18.95 -21.14 -1.55
CA VAL A 134 -17.98 -20.06 -1.77
C VAL A 134 -16.55 -20.59 -1.86
N ARG A 135 -16.16 -21.58 -1.04
CA ARG A 135 -14.77 -22.06 -0.99
C ARG A 135 -14.31 -22.71 -2.31
N ASP A 136 -15.10 -23.64 -2.85
CA ASP A 136 -14.75 -24.35 -4.09
C ASP A 136 -14.74 -23.42 -5.31
N HIS A 137 -15.63 -22.44 -5.33
CA HIS A 137 -15.74 -21.46 -6.41
C HIS A 137 -14.61 -20.44 -6.34
N THR A 138 -14.23 -19.98 -5.14
CA THR A 138 -13.05 -19.12 -4.94
C THR A 138 -11.77 -19.81 -5.40
N GLU A 139 -11.57 -21.08 -5.05
CA GLU A 139 -10.40 -21.84 -5.51
C GLU A 139 -10.36 -21.95 -7.04
N LEU A 140 -11.50 -22.23 -7.68
CA LEU A 140 -11.62 -22.29 -9.13
C LEU A 140 -11.24 -20.95 -9.79
N CYS A 141 -11.70 -19.84 -9.21
CA CYS A 141 -11.37 -18.48 -9.62
C CYS A 141 -9.86 -18.23 -9.51
N MET A 142 -9.23 -18.60 -8.39
CA MET A 142 -7.79 -18.46 -8.17
C MET A 142 -6.96 -19.28 -9.16
N ILE A 143 -7.41 -20.49 -9.52
CA ILE A 143 -6.71 -21.31 -10.53
C ILE A 143 -6.82 -20.66 -11.90
N ALA A 144 -8.02 -20.26 -12.34
CA ALA A 144 -8.21 -19.55 -13.61
C ALA A 144 -7.34 -18.29 -13.68
N PHE A 145 -7.21 -17.59 -12.57
CA PHE A 145 -6.35 -16.43 -12.43
C PHE A 145 -4.88 -16.75 -12.64
N SER A 146 -4.42 -17.81 -11.97
CA SER A 146 -3.05 -18.29 -12.05
C SER A 146 -2.71 -18.78 -13.47
N VAL A 147 -3.68 -19.32 -14.21
CA VAL A 147 -3.51 -19.72 -15.62
C VAL A 147 -3.17 -18.52 -16.52
N VAL A 148 -3.95 -17.43 -16.39
CA VAL A 148 -3.68 -16.20 -17.15
C VAL A 148 -2.36 -15.57 -16.70
N GLN A 149 -2.08 -15.58 -15.39
CA GLN A 149 -0.83 -15.04 -14.87
C GLN A 149 0.40 -15.81 -15.38
N SER A 150 0.35 -17.14 -15.38
CA SER A 150 1.47 -17.97 -15.83
C SER A 150 1.76 -17.82 -17.32
N SER A 151 0.72 -17.64 -18.14
CA SER A 151 0.87 -17.43 -19.58
C SER A 151 1.46 -16.06 -19.94
N VAL A 152 1.16 -15.03 -19.15
CA VAL A 152 1.57 -13.63 -19.40
C VAL A 152 2.87 -13.24 -18.70
N LEU A 153 3.09 -13.69 -17.46
CA LEU A 153 4.24 -13.28 -16.64
C LEU A 153 5.39 -14.27 -16.60
N ARG A 154 5.17 -15.54 -16.99
CA ARG A 154 6.18 -16.61 -17.00
C ARG A 154 7.03 -16.67 -15.72
N ARG A 155 6.40 -16.59 -14.54
CA ARG A 155 7.09 -16.61 -13.23
C ARG A 155 7.74 -17.95 -12.87
N GLN A 156 7.49 -18.99 -13.67
CA GLN A 156 8.02 -20.34 -13.48
C GLN A 156 8.85 -20.75 -14.69
N HIS A 157 9.74 -21.72 -14.53
CA HIS A 157 10.53 -22.25 -15.64
C HIS A 157 9.61 -22.88 -16.70
N VAL A 158 9.55 -22.26 -17.88
CA VAL A 158 8.70 -22.69 -19.00
C VAL A 158 9.50 -23.57 -19.97
N PRO A 159 8.95 -24.69 -20.47
CA PRO A 159 9.61 -25.51 -21.49
C PRO A 159 9.97 -24.70 -22.75
N GLU A 160 11.13 -24.96 -23.34
CA GLU A 160 11.62 -24.24 -24.55
C GLU A 160 10.63 -24.30 -25.72
N ASN A 161 9.86 -25.39 -25.82
CA ASN A 161 8.85 -25.61 -26.84
C ASN A 161 7.48 -25.00 -26.50
N SER A 162 7.40 -24.06 -25.57
CA SER A 162 6.13 -23.40 -25.23
C SER A 162 5.80 -22.26 -26.19
N VAL A 163 4.50 -21.96 -26.34
CA VAL A 163 3.99 -20.78 -27.06
C VAL A 163 4.78 -19.55 -26.65
N SER A 164 5.25 -18.79 -27.65
CA SER A 164 6.10 -17.62 -27.40
C SER A 164 5.33 -16.52 -26.67
N LEU A 165 6.07 -15.74 -25.87
CA LEU A 165 5.47 -14.65 -25.10
C LEU A 165 4.79 -13.60 -26.00
N PRO A 166 5.37 -13.21 -27.16
CA PRO A 166 4.69 -12.33 -28.11
C PRO A 166 3.36 -12.88 -28.62
N CYS A 167 3.25 -14.18 -28.93
CA CYS A 167 1.97 -14.76 -29.34
C CYS A 167 0.92 -14.72 -28.22
N CYS A 168 1.34 -14.95 -26.96
CA CYS A 168 0.43 -14.83 -25.82
C CYS A 168 -0.12 -13.41 -25.70
N TYR A 169 0.73 -12.41 -25.90
CA TYR A 169 0.37 -10.99 -25.82
C TYR A 169 -0.58 -10.60 -26.94
N GLU A 170 -0.26 -10.96 -28.18
CA GLU A 170 -1.10 -10.71 -29.35
C GLU A 170 -2.47 -11.40 -29.24
N ALA A 171 -2.51 -12.66 -28.77
CA ALA A 171 -3.77 -13.36 -28.56
C ALA A 171 -4.61 -12.73 -27.44
N LEU A 172 -3.96 -12.21 -26.41
CA LEU A 172 -4.62 -11.55 -25.28
C LEU A 172 -5.15 -10.16 -25.65
N GLU A 173 -4.41 -9.39 -26.46
CA GLU A 173 -4.87 -8.11 -27.02
C GLU A 173 -6.11 -8.26 -27.89
N ASN A 174 -6.18 -9.37 -28.63
CA ASN A 174 -7.31 -9.71 -29.50
C ASN A 174 -8.49 -10.33 -28.76
N SER A 175 -8.33 -10.68 -27.47
CA SER A 175 -9.38 -11.28 -26.65
C SER A 175 -10.21 -10.22 -25.92
N ASP A 176 -11.38 -10.60 -25.44
CA ASP A 176 -12.25 -9.76 -24.61
C ASP A 176 -11.80 -9.72 -23.13
N LEU A 177 -10.75 -10.47 -22.78
CA LEU A 177 -10.21 -10.57 -21.43
C LEU A 177 -9.85 -9.21 -20.80
N PRO A 178 -9.10 -8.29 -21.46
CA PRO A 178 -8.74 -7.01 -20.85
C PRO A 178 -9.96 -6.14 -20.53
N VAL A 179 -10.91 -6.05 -21.46
CA VAL A 179 -12.12 -5.23 -21.31
C VAL A 179 -13.01 -5.80 -20.21
N THR A 180 -13.24 -7.10 -20.24
CA THR A 180 -14.14 -7.78 -19.31
C THR A 180 -13.58 -7.80 -17.89
N LEU A 181 -12.28 -7.97 -17.69
CA LEU A 181 -11.65 -7.86 -16.37
C LEU A 181 -11.82 -6.46 -15.76
N MET A 182 -11.68 -5.40 -16.56
CA MET A 182 -11.90 -4.02 -16.10
C MET A 182 -13.36 -3.79 -15.70
N GLN A 183 -14.32 -4.36 -16.44
CA GLN A 183 -15.73 -4.33 -16.05
C GLN A 183 -16.00 -5.09 -14.75
N CYS A 184 -15.35 -6.24 -14.54
CA CYS A 184 -15.47 -7.00 -13.29
C CYS A 184 -14.99 -6.21 -12.07
N ILE A 185 -13.91 -5.44 -12.21
CA ILE A 185 -13.40 -4.56 -11.16
C ILE A 185 -14.43 -3.49 -10.79
N GLY A 186 -15.04 -2.84 -11.80
CA GLY A 186 -16.02 -1.77 -11.58
C GLY A 186 -17.31 -2.22 -10.86
N HIS A 187 -17.59 -3.51 -10.83
CA HIS A 187 -18.83 -4.08 -10.28
C HIS A 187 -18.66 -4.88 -8.98
N HIS A 188 -17.49 -4.89 -8.34
CA HIS A 188 -17.24 -5.75 -7.17
C HIS A 188 -17.43 -5.03 -5.81
N ASP A 189 -18.12 -5.71 -4.89
CA ASP A 189 -18.32 -5.29 -3.49
C ASP A 189 -17.34 -6.00 -2.53
N ARG A 190 -17.06 -5.36 -1.39
CA ARG A 190 -15.86 -5.40 -0.51
C ARG A 190 -15.44 -6.72 0.16
N ASN A 191 -16.07 -7.86 -0.12
CA ASN A 191 -16.03 -9.01 0.81
C ASN A 191 -14.86 -10.02 0.63
N SER A 192 -13.93 -9.83 -0.31
CA SER A 192 -12.73 -10.69 -0.43
C SER A 192 -11.52 -9.88 -0.94
N GLN A 193 -10.78 -9.31 0.00
CA GLN A 193 -9.66 -8.39 -0.28
C GLN A 193 -8.53 -9.07 -1.07
N THR A 194 -8.21 -10.33 -0.77
CA THR A 194 -7.14 -11.08 -1.46
C THR A 194 -7.46 -11.39 -2.92
N PHE A 195 -8.71 -11.76 -3.22
CA PHE A 195 -9.15 -12.02 -4.60
C PHE A 195 -9.16 -10.73 -5.43
N LEU A 196 -9.62 -9.63 -4.84
CA LEU A 196 -9.64 -8.32 -5.48
C LEU A 196 -8.22 -7.82 -5.78
N ASP A 197 -7.30 -7.94 -4.82
CA ASP A 197 -5.90 -7.58 -4.99
C ASP A 197 -5.23 -8.36 -6.11
N ASP A 198 -5.48 -9.68 -6.18
CA ASP A 198 -4.96 -10.49 -7.25
C ASP A 198 -5.59 -10.05 -8.58
N LEU A 199 -6.93 -9.93 -8.68
CA LEU A 199 -7.68 -9.47 -9.86
C LEU A 199 -7.12 -8.18 -10.45
N LEU A 200 -6.78 -7.22 -9.59
CA LEU A 200 -6.21 -5.94 -9.99
C LEU A 200 -4.76 -6.03 -10.43
N LYS A 201 -3.93 -6.87 -9.80
CA LYS A 201 -2.57 -7.14 -10.29
C LYS A 201 -2.59 -7.71 -11.70
N LEU A 202 -3.46 -8.66 -12.02
CA LEU A 202 -3.52 -9.23 -13.38
C LEU A 202 -4.10 -8.25 -14.38
N SER A 203 -5.21 -7.58 -14.06
CA SER A 203 -5.82 -6.60 -14.96
C SER A 203 -4.82 -5.52 -15.35
N TYR A 204 -3.99 -5.10 -14.41
CA TYR A 204 -2.89 -4.19 -14.65
C TYR A 204 -1.77 -4.83 -15.50
N ASN A 205 -1.28 -6.02 -15.16
CA ASN A 205 -0.23 -6.69 -15.93
C ASN A 205 -0.66 -6.91 -17.40
N ILE A 206 -1.94 -7.21 -17.62
CA ILE A 206 -2.57 -7.35 -18.93
C ILE A 206 -2.62 -6.00 -19.64
N ALA A 207 -3.00 -4.92 -18.96
CA ALA A 207 -3.06 -3.58 -19.54
C ALA A 207 -1.68 -3.02 -19.93
N VAL A 208 -0.64 -3.31 -19.15
CA VAL A 208 0.75 -2.96 -19.46
C VAL A 208 1.25 -3.73 -20.68
N VAL A 209 0.92 -5.01 -20.76
CA VAL A 209 1.35 -5.89 -21.85
C VAL A 209 0.62 -5.58 -23.16
N SER A 210 -0.64 -5.16 -23.09
CA SER A 210 -1.50 -4.93 -24.27
C SER A 210 -1.39 -3.54 -24.90
N ASP A 211 -0.43 -2.72 -24.47
CA ASP A 211 -0.26 -1.29 -24.85
C ASP A 211 -1.53 -0.42 -24.63
N ARG A 212 -2.56 -0.95 -23.95
CA ARG A 212 -3.84 -0.28 -23.64
C ARG A 212 -3.79 0.46 -22.30
N SER A 213 -2.68 1.17 -22.03
CA SER A 213 -2.54 2.05 -20.86
C SER A 213 -3.63 3.13 -20.78
N ALA A 214 -4.24 3.48 -21.91
CA ALA A 214 -5.39 4.36 -22.01
C ALA A 214 -6.64 3.82 -21.30
N VAL A 215 -6.90 2.51 -21.35
CA VAL A 215 -8.07 1.90 -20.68
C VAL A 215 -7.92 1.98 -19.16
N VAL A 216 -6.72 1.82 -18.62
CA VAL A 216 -6.44 2.04 -17.18
C VAL A 216 -6.68 3.51 -16.81
N SER A 217 -6.24 4.44 -17.65
CA SER A 217 -6.46 5.88 -17.44
C SER A 217 -7.93 6.28 -17.55
N ASP A 218 -8.68 5.71 -18.49
CA ASP A 218 -10.10 6.01 -18.72
C ASP A 218 -11.00 5.39 -17.65
N THR A 219 -10.63 4.23 -17.12
CA THR A 219 -11.37 3.60 -16.01
C THR A 219 -11.11 4.31 -14.68
N LEU A 220 -9.93 4.93 -14.51
CA LEU A 220 -9.65 5.85 -13.40
C LEU A 220 -10.44 7.17 -13.50
N ASN A 221 -11.01 7.50 -14.67
CA ASN A 221 -11.82 8.71 -14.87
C ASN A 221 -13.32 8.47 -14.60
N ALA A 222 -13.76 7.25 -14.28
CA ALA A 222 -15.17 6.91 -14.12
C ALA A 222 -15.62 6.83 -12.64
N ASP A 223 -16.59 7.67 -12.31
CA ASP A 223 -17.46 7.72 -11.12
C ASP A 223 -16.81 7.67 -9.71
N ASP A 224 -17.14 8.71 -8.93
CA ASP A 224 -16.55 9.13 -7.64
C ASP A 224 -16.65 8.12 -6.47
N ARG A 225 -17.32 6.98 -6.70
CA ARG A 225 -17.47 5.88 -5.72
C ARG A 225 -16.68 4.62 -6.08
N ALA A 226 -16.45 4.34 -7.36
CA ALA A 226 -15.61 3.21 -7.81
C ALA A 226 -14.11 3.53 -7.64
N PHE A 227 -13.76 4.82 -7.73
CA PHE A 227 -12.39 5.32 -7.61
C PHE A 227 -11.67 4.92 -6.32
N ARG A 228 -12.39 4.75 -5.20
CA ARG A 228 -11.77 4.41 -3.90
C ARG A 228 -11.20 3.00 -3.86
N THR A 229 -11.93 2.04 -4.43
CA THR A 229 -11.53 0.63 -4.47
C THR A 229 -10.52 0.39 -5.59
N VAL A 230 -10.69 1.05 -6.74
CA VAL A 230 -9.74 1.00 -7.86
C VAL A 230 -8.42 1.69 -7.53
N GLY A 231 -8.45 2.80 -6.77
CA GLY A 231 -7.25 3.53 -6.33
C GLY A 231 -6.36 2.72 -5.40
N LEU A 232 -6.93 2.05 -4.39
CA LEU A 232 -6.22 1.16 -3.45
C LEU A 232 -5.48 0.05 -4.18
N CYS A 233 -6.19 -0.66 -5.05
CA CYS A 233 -5.62 -1.81 -5.74
C CYS A 233 -4.72 -1.39 -6.92
N GLY A 234 -4.97 -0.23 -7.52
CA GLY A 234 -4.05 0.42 -8.47
C GLY A 234 -2.73 0.79 -7.81
N LEU A 235 -2.74 1.31 -6.58
CA LEU A 235 -1.52 1.61 -5.82
C LEU A 235 -0.74 0.35 -5.41
N TYR A 236 -1.44 -0.70 -5.00
CA TYR A 236 -0.82 -2.01 -4.75
C TYR A 236 -0.19 -2.61 -6.01
N ALA A 237 -0.88 -2.51 -7.15
CA ALA A 237 -0.37 -2.94 -8.44
C ALA A 237 0.84 -2.10 -8.88
N LEU A 238 0.81 -0.78 -8.71
CA LEU A 238 1.93 0.13 -9.00
C LEU A 238 3.15 -0.16 -8.11
N ASN A 239 2.93 -0.52 -6.85
CA ASN A 239 4.00 -0.88 -5.92
C ASN A 239 4.68 -2.21 -6.32
N ILE A 240 3.89 -3.21 -6.70
CA ILE A 240 4.42 -4.47 -7.23
C ILE A 240 5.15 -4.24 -8.56
N PHE A 241 4.56 -3.46 -9.46
CA PHE A 241 5.15 -3.19 -10.76
C PHE A 241 6.48 -2.41 -10.67
N TYR A 242 6.56 -1.43 -9.77
CA TYR A 242 7.81 -0.73 -9.48
C TYR A 242 8.88 -1.68 -8.93
N ARG A 243 8.50 -2.60 -8.02
CA ARG A 243 9.43 -3.58 -7.45
C ARG A 243 9.94 -4.59 -8.48
N GLU A 244 9.10 -5.03 -9.40
CA GLU A 244 9.45 -6.03 -10.41
C GLU A 244 10.17 -5.41 -11.63
N ASN A 245 10.06 -4.09 -11.85
CA ASN A 245 10.65 -3.39 -13.01
C ASN A 245 11.75 -2.41 -12.64
N GLN A 246 12.49 -2.63 -11.55
CA GLN A 246 13.56 -1.73 -11.08
C GLN A 246 14.65 -1.42 -12.11
N GLN A 247 14.76 -2.23 -13.18
CA GLN A 247 15.74 -2.05 -14.24
C GLN A 247 15.22 -1.24 -15.45
N ASN A 248 13.92 -0.91 -15.49
CA ASN A 248 13.31 -0.19 -16.61
C ASN A 248 12.95 1.26 -16.23
N SER A 249 13.69 2.22 -16.77
CA SER A 249 13.58 3.65 -16.48
C SER A 249 12.30 4.30 -17.02
N GLU A 250 11.77 3.81 -18.14
CA GLU A 250 10.55 4.31 -18.76
C GLU A 250 9.33 3.91 -17.92
N THR A 251 9.35 2.69 -17.39
CA THR A 251 8.40 2.17 -16.42
C THR A 251 8.33 3.02 -15.14
N HIS A 252 9.49 3.44 -14.60
CA HIS A 252 9.52 4.28 -13.40
C HIS A 252 8.79 5.61 -13.60
N THR A 253 8.97 6.23 -14.77
CA THR A 253 8.36 7.54 -15.09
C THR A 253 6.83 7.44 -15.17
N THR A 254 6.30 6.37 -15.78
CA THR A 254 4.85 6.14 -15.89
C THR A 254 4.21 5.85 -14.55
N VAL A 255 4.84 5.02 -13.71
CA VAL A 255 4.39 4.75 -12.33
C VAL A 255 4.37 6.05 -11.53
N PHE A 256 5.46 6.80 -11.60
CA PHE A 256 5.62 8.05 -10.90
C PHE A 256 4.54 9.07 -11.29
N ASN A 257 4.30 9.27 -12.58
CA ASN A 257 3.25 10.17 -13.06
C ASN A 257 1.85 9.75 -12.63
N THR A 258 1.59 8.44 -12.58
CA THR A 258 0.31 7.88 -12.13
C THR A 258 0.12 8.13 -10.64
N VAL A 259 1.12 7.83 -9.80
CA VAL A 259 1.07 8.11 -8.35
C VAL A 259 0.94 9.61 -8.08
N MET A 260 1.64 10.47 -8.82
CA MET A 260 1.52 11.91 -8.66
C MET A 260 0.16 12.46 -9.10
N ARG A 261 -0.50 11.84 -10.09
CA ARG A 261 -1.90 12.15 -10.43
C ARG A 261 -2.85 11.69 -9.33
N THR A 262 -2.66 10.48 -8.81
CA THR A 262 -3.44 9.99 -7.66
C THR A 262 -3.27 10.94 -6.47
N VAL A 263 -2.04 11.34 -6.14
CA VAL A 263 -1.77 12.38 -5.15
C VAL A 263 -2.53 13.66 -5.51
N LYS A 264 -2.43 14.22 -6.72
CA LYS A 264 -3.19 15.45 -7.04
C LYS A 264 -4.71 15.29 -6.90
N LEU A 265 -5.27 14.14 -7.27
CA LEU A 265 -6.71 13.85 -7.15
C LEU A 265 -7.15 13.69 -5.69
N TYR A 266 -6.35 13.02 -4.86
CA TYR A 266 -6.63 12.87 -3.43
C TYR A 266 -6.31 14.13 -2.61
N PHE A 267 -5.49 15.04 -3.13
CA PHE A 267 -4.92 16.17 -2.39
C PHE A 267 -5.48 17.54 -2.85
N THR A 268 -6.49 17.57 -3.73
CA THR A 268 -7.17 18.83 -4.10
C THR A 268 -8.10 19.31 -2.98
N ASP A 269 -8.14 20.63 -2.79
CA ASP A 269 -8.86 21.29 -1.69
C ASP A 269 -10.39 21.15 -1.73
N GLU A 270 -10.95 20.62 -2.83
CA GLU A 270 -12.39 20.62 -3.11
C GLU A 270 -13.15 19.38 -2.58
N VAL A 271 -12.45 18.35 -2.11
CA VAL A 271 -13.11 17.14 -1.59
C VAL A 271 -13.21 17.24 -0.07
N ASP A 272 -14.44 17.37 0.45
CA ASP A 272 -14.74 17.52 1.87
C ASP A 272 -14.05 16.45 2.74
N GLY A 273 -13.36 16.92 3.79
CA GLY A 273 -12.54 16.16 4.75
C GLY A 273 -13.22 14.97 5.44
N GLU A 274 -14.55 14.88 5.38
CA GLU A 274 -15.33 13.84 6.05
C GLU A 274 -15.41 12.52 5.27
N LYS A 275 -14.88 12.48 4.04
CA LYS A 275 -15.06 11.36 3.11
C LYS A 275 -13.77 10.63 2.73
N PHE A 276 -12.65 10.82 3.43
CA PHE A 276 -11.38 10.17 3.06
C PHE A 276 -11.15 8.83 3.78
N ASP A 277 -10.81 7.80 3.01
CA ASP A 277 -10.31 6.54 3.56
C ASP A 277 -8.82 6.70 3.91
N GLN A 278 -8.51 6.62 5.20
CA GLN A 278 -7.15 6.81 5.69
C GLN A 278 -6.22 5.66 5.31
N SER A 279 -6.76 4.48 5.03
CA SER A 279 -5.97 3.32 4.61
C SER A 279 -5.31 3.57 3.24
N VAL A 280 -6.10 4.03 2.26
CA VAL A 280 -5.60 4.41 0.93
C VAL A 280 -4.47 5.44 1.05
N LEU A 281 -4.68 6.45 1.90
CA LEU A 281 -3.72 7.52 2.06
C LEU A 281 -2.40 7.02 2.67
N LEU A 282 -2.48 6.12 3.66
CA LEU A 282 -1.30 5.47 4.22
C LEU A 282 -0.56 4.65 3.17
N ASP A 283 -1.26 3.95 2.27
CA ASP A 283 -0.65 3.18 1.19
C ASP A 283 0.06 4.08 0.16
N VAL A 284 -0.56 5.21 -0.22
CA VAL A 284 0.08 6.23 -1.08
C VAL A 284 1.35 6.76 -0.41
N LEU A 285 1.26 7.16 0.86
CA LEU A 285 2.40 7.70 1.61
C LEU A 285 3.51 6.66 1.76
N HIS A 286 3.15 5.40 2.00
CA HIS A 286 4.09 4.29 2.09
C HIS A 286 4.79 4.03 0.76
N PHE A 287 4.07 4.12 -0.37
CA PHE A 287 4.68 4.06 -1.69
C PHE A 287 5.66 5.23 -1.89
N ILE A 288 5.23 6.47 -1.67
CA ILE A 288 6.09 7.66 -1.84
C ILE A 288 7.37 7.49 -0.99
N LYS A 289 7.23 7.06 0.27
CA LYS A 289 8.39 6.87 1.16
C LYS A 289 9.36 5.82 0.63
N ASN A 290 8.88 4.64 0.25
CA ASN A 290 9.75 3.52 -0.09
C ASN A 290 10.29 3.57 -1.52
N THR A 291 9.57 4.21 -2.42
CA THR A 291 9.85 4.24 -3.85
C THR A 291 10.50 5.56 -4.25
N ILE A 292 9.87 6.68 -3.88
CA ILE A 292 10.29 8.00 -4.34
C ILE A 292 11.40 8.55 -3.46
N ILE A 293 11.19 8.63 -2.13
CA ILE A 293 12.14 9.27 -1.21
C ILE A 293 13.47 8.52 -1.14
N ARG A 294 13.46 7.20 -1.35
CA ARG A 294 14.67 6.36 -1.37
C ARG A 294 15.58 6.59 -2.57
N GLN A 295 15.08 7.15 -3.68
CA GLN A 295 15.85 7.35 -4.90
C GLN A 295 16.05 8.84 -5.19
N ARG A 296 17.30 9.30 -5.17
CA ARG A 296 17.66 10.72 -5.31
C ARG A 296 17.06 11.36 -6.57
N ASP A 297 17.17 10.69 -7.72
CA ASP A 297 16.66 11.21 -9.00
C ASP A 297 15.14 11.38 -8.97
N GLN A 298 14.42 10.50 -8.26
CA GLN A 298 12.96 10.56 -8.13
C GLN A 298 12.51 11.67 -7.18
N VAL A 299 13.30 11.98 -6.14
CA VAL A 299 13.02 13.10 -5.23
C VAL A 299 13.04 14.43 -5.98
N GLU A 300 13.96 14.64 -6.91
CA GLU A 300 14.00 15.88 -7.69
C GLU A 300 12.73 16.07 -8.53
N HIS A 301 12.26 15.02 -9.19
CA HIS A 301 11.00 15.03 -9.93
C HIS A 301 9.80 15.27 -9.00
N PHE A 302 9.80 14.67 -7.80
CA PHE A 302 8.75 14.85 -6.79
C PHE A 302 8.66 16.29 -6.30
N VAL A 303 9.80 16.91 -6.00
CA VAL A 303 9.89 18.30 -5.59
C VAL A 303 9.47 19.22 -6.74
N ALA A 304 9.91 18.95 -7.98
CA ALA A 304 9.51 19.73 -9.16
C ALA A 304 8.00 19.68 -9.41
N ALA A 305 7.36 18.54 -9.14
CA ALA A 305 5.92 18.34 -9.29
C ALA A 305 5.07 18.93 -8.15
N GLY A 306 5.66 19.61 -7.16
CA GLY A 306 4.97 20.21 -6.01
C GLY A 306 4.62 19.22 -4.89
N GLY A 307 5.31 18.07 -4.84
CA GLY A 307 5.00 17.00 -3.88
C GLY A 307 5.19 17.42 -2.42
N VAL A 308 6.16 18.28 -2.13
CA VAL A 308 6.43 18.78 -0.76
C VAL A 308 5.28 19.64 -0.26
N GLU A 309 4.83 20.57 -1.10
CA GLU A 309 3.72 21.48 -0.81
C GLU A 309 2.42 20.68 -0.60
N ASN A 310 2.18 19.65 -1.41
CA ASN A 310 1.04 18.75 -1.24
C ASN A 310 1.08 18.00 0.10
N LEU A 311 2.24 17.48 0.53
CA LEU A 311 2.38 16.84 1.83
C LEU A 311 2.10 17.80 2.99
N LEU A 312 2.56 19.05 2.91
CA LEU A 312 2.32 20.07 3.93
C LEU A 312 0.85 20.50 3.99
N ASN A 313 0.21 20.69 2.83
CA ASN A 313 -1.23 20.96 2.75
C ASN A 313 -2.06 19.83 3.38
N LEU A 314 -1.66 18.58 3.13
CA LEU A 314 -2.31 17.41 3.68
C LEU A 314 -2.11 17.28 5.19
N LEU A 315 -0.89 17.54 5.67
CA LEU A 315 -0.53 17.49 7.09
C LEU A 315 -1.46 18.35 7.96
N ALA A 316 -1.90 19.50 7.44
CA ALA A 316 -2.82 20.41 8.11
C ALA A 316 -4.26 19.88 8.26
N LYS A 317 -4.65 18.84 7.51
CA LYS A 317 -6.05 18.37 7.41
C LYS A 317 -6.28 16.97 7.97
N VAL A 318 -5.27 16.10 7.91
CA VAL A 318 -5.44 14.67 8.21
C VAL A 318 -5.46 14.36 9.70
N LYS A 319 -5.99 13.18 10.05
CA LYS A 319 -5.93 12.70 11.44
C LYS A 319 -4.49 12.36 11.84
N TYR A 320 -4.28 12.41 13.15
CA TYR A 320 -2.97 12.28 13.78
C TYR A 320 -2.11 11.07 13.34
N PRO A 321 -2.64 9.84 13.17
CA PRO A 321 -1.82 8.72 12.67
C PRO A 321 -1.18 9.00 11.31
N VAL A 322 -1.91 9.65 10.40
CA VAL A 322 -1.41 10.03 9.08
C VAL A 322 -0.45 11.22 9.20
N GLN A 323 -0.71 12.18 10.11
CA GLN A 323 0.22 13.28 10.38
C GLN A 323 1.60 12.75 10.78
N LEU A 324 1.68 11.69 11.60
CA LEU A 324 2.95 11.08 12.00
C LEU A 324 3.75 10.53 10.81
N VAL A 325 3.07 9.90 9.85
CA VAL A 325 3.70 9.36 8.64
C VAL A 325 4.23 10.50 7.77
N ILE A 326 3.40 11.53 7.53
CA ILE A 326 3.80 12.69 6.73
C ILE A 326 4.97 13.43 7.38
N LEU A 327 4.94 13.67 8.70
CA LEU A 327 6.05 14.30 9.42
C LEU A 327 7.35 13.51 9.27
N GLY A 328 7.28 12.17 9.35
CA GLY A 328 8.45 11.32 9.11
C GLY A 328 8.99 11.46 7.69
N MET A 329 8.11 11.47 6.69
CA MET A 329 8.50 11.67 5.29
C MET A 329 9.10 13.05 5.02
N LEU A 330 8.56 14.10 5.64
CA LEU A 330 9.11 15.46 5.53
C LEU A 330 10.52 15.51 6.11
N VAL A 331 10.77 14.88 7.27
CA VAL A 331 12.14 14.75 7.82
C VAL A 331 13.06 14.04 6.83
N ASP A 332 12.64 12.91 6.27
CA ASP A 332 13.43 12.16 5.27
C ASP A 332 13.74 13.05 4.03
N LEU A 333 12.77 13.85 3.58
CA LEU A 333 12.92 14.77 2.46
C LEU A 333 13.87 15.94 2.75
N THR A 334 13.99 16.39 4.00
CA THR A 334 14.91 17.51 4.34
C THR A 334 16.39 17.17 4.12
N GLY A 335 16.74 15.89 3.95
CA GLY A 335 18.08 15.49 3.49
C GLY A 335 18.43 16.00 2.10
N TYR A 336 17.43 16.44 1.32
CA TYR A 336 17.60 16.99 -0.02
C TYR A 336 17.41 18.51 -0.01
N GLN A 337 18.43 19.27 -0.45
CA GLN A 337 18.44 20.73 -0.40
C GLN A 337 17.27 21.40 -1.13
N LEU A 338 16.84 20.85 -2.27
CA LEU A 338 15.69 21.37 -3.00
C LEU A 338 14.38 21.22 -2.18
N ALA A 339 14.17 20.08 -1.55
CA ALA A 339 13.00 19.83 -0.71
C ALA A 339 13.03 20.71 0.55
N LYS A 340 14.19 20.83 1.22
CA LYS A 340 14.37 21.73 2.37
C LYS A 340 13.93 23.16 2.06
N ARG A 341 14.38 23.72 0.93
CA ARG A 341 13.97 25.06 0.47
C ARG A 341 12.47 25.18 0.17
N ARG A 342 11.83 24.10 -0.29
CA ARG A 342 10.36 24.09 -0.50
C ARG A 342 9.61 24.09 0.82
N VAL A 343 10.05 23.32 1.81
CA VAL A 343 9.45 23.32 3.16
C VAL A 343 9.54 24.72 3.78
N GLU A 344 10.71 25.34 3.71
CA GLU A 344 10.97 26.67 4.28
C GLU A 344 10.06 27.76 3.67
N LYS A 345 9.83 27.69 2.35
CA LYS A 345 9.04 28.68 1.62
C LYS A 345 7.54 28.42 1.63
N TRP A 346 7.11 27.24 2.07
CA TRP A 346 5.72 26.86 2.03
C TRP A 346 4.88 27.75 2.95
N LYS A 347 3.70 28.15 2.45
CA LYS A 347 2.67 28.83 3.21
C LYS A 347 1.32 28.21 2.89
N SER A 348 0.52 28.02 3.93
CA SER A 348 -0.88 27.62 3.83
C SER A 348 -1.64 28.64 2.99
N ALA A 349 -2.28 28.18 1.91
CA ALA A 349 -3.13 29.06 1.09
C ALA A 349 -4.36 29.56 1.88
N LYS A 350 -4.82 28.80 2.88
CA LYS A 350 -6.02 29.09 3.66
C LYS A 350 -5.76 30.09 4.79
N THR A 351 -4.64 29.94 5.49
CA THR A 351 -4.35 30.74 6.70
C THR A 351 -3.20 31.71 6.52
N GLY A 352 -2.36 31.53 5.49
CA GLY A 352 -1.13 32.30 5.29
C GLY A 352 0.04 31.85 6.18
N ASP A 353 -0.21 30.92 7.11
CA ASP A 353 0.77 30.39 8.06
C ASP A 353 1.85 29.56 7.36
N GLY A 354 3.07 29.60 7.89
CA GLY A 354 4.19 28.80 7.42
C GLY A 354 4.20 27.39 8.03
N TYR A 355 5.23 26.62 7.67
CA TYR A 355 5.40 25.27 8.22
C TYR A 355 5.73 25.28 9.72
N VAL A 356 6.34 26.36 10.23
CA VAL A 356 6.70 26.52 11.65
C VAL A 356 5.45 26.65 12.50
N GLU A 357 4.51 27.51 12.09
CA GLU A 357 3.21 27.67 12.75
C GLU A 357 2.41 26.35 12.73
N LEU A 358 2.34 25.66 11.58
CA LEU A 358 1.72 24.34 11.48
C LEU A 358 2.34 23.31 12.43
N ALA A 359 3.67 23.30 12.55
CA ALA A 359 4.39 22.41 13.46
C ALA A 359 4.08 22.75 14.93
N CYS A 360 3.98 24.04 15.29
CA CYS A 360 3.60 24.49 16.62
C CYS A 360 2.16 24.08 16.97
N ASP A 361 1.24 24.12 16.01
CA ASP A 361 -0.14 23.68 16.20
C ASP A 361 -0.23 22.18 16.48
N ILE A 362 0.48 21.36 15.70
CA ILE A 362 0.51 19.91 15.91
C ILE A 362 1.17 19.58 17.25
N TRP A 363 2.27 20.26 17.60
CA TRP A 363 2.95 20.11 18.88
C TRP A 363 2.02 20.37 20.08
N ARG A 364 1.29 21.48 20.05
CA ARG A 364 0.33 21.84 21.12
C ARG A 364 -0.85 20.87 21.14
N SER A 365 -1.38 20.50 19.97
CA SER A 365 -2.49 19.57 19.84
C SER A 365 -2.16 18.19 20.41
N GLU A 366 -0.92 17.73 20.22
CA GLU A 366 -0.45 16.47 20.81
C GLU A 366 -0.40 16.55 22.34
N LYS A 367 0.15 17.63 22.91
CA LYS A 367 0.14 17.84 24.37
C LYS A 367 -1.27 17.85 24.93
N ILE A 368 -2.20 18.56 24.29
CA ILE A 368 -3.61 18.58 24.71
C ILE A 368 -4.25 17.20 24.58
N ARG A 369 -3.96 16.42 23.53
CA ARG A 369 -4.49 15.05 23.40
C ARG A 369 -4.06 14.18 24.58
N PHE A 370 -2.78 14.24 24.94
CA PHE A 370 -2.27 13.48 26.08
C PHE A 370 -2.78 14.02 27.43
N GLU A 371 -2.92 15.35 27.61
CA GLU A 371 -3.50 15.97 28.82
C GLU A 371 -5.04 15.83 28.93
N PHE A 372 -5.78 15.70 27.83
CA PHE A 372 -7.24 15.54 27.83
C PHE A 372 -7.67 14.09 28.07
N LEU A 373 -6.89 13.13 27.55
CA LEU A 373 -6.96 11.72 27.94
C LEU A 373 -6.70 11.52 29.45
N GLU A 374 -6.04 12.47 30.12
CA GLU A 374 -5.87 12.48 31.57
C GLU A 374 -7.11 12.96 32.36
N ARG A 375 -8.07 13.68 31.74
CA ARG A 375 -9.19 14.33 32.45
C ARG A 375 -10.61 13.83 32.13
N ASN A 376 -10.87 13.25 30.96
CA ASN A 376 -12.24 12.86 30.55
C ASN A 376 -12.30 11.44 29.95
N VAL A 377 -12.06 10.40 30.75
CA VAL A 377 -12.24 9.01 30.30
C VAL A 377 -13.63 8.52 30.72
N SER A 378 -14.55 8.47 29.77
CA SER A 378 -15.69 7.54 29.80
C SER A 378 -15.24 6.20 29.21
N ASP A 379 -15.10 5.21 30.08
CA ASP A 379 -15.11 3.73 29.96
C ASP A 379 -14.52 2.95 28.76
N ASP A 380 -14.23 3.48 27.58
CA ASP A 380 -13.73 2.65 26.45
C ASP A 380 -12.23 2.77 26.14
N GLU A 381 -11.48 3.66 26.81
CA GLU A 381 -10.01 3.77 26.68
C GLU A 381 -9.28 3.84 28.03
N TYR A 382 -9.80 3.12 29.01
CA TYR A 382 -9.21 2.98 30.36
C TYR A 382 -7.80 2.35 30.35
N ILE A 383 -7.43 1.70 29.23
CA ILE A 383 -6.23 0.89 29.12
C ILE A 383 -4.94 1.73 29.17
N PHE A 384 -4.89 2.96 28.65
CA PHE A 384 -3.58 3.62 28.45
C PHE A 384 -2.92 4.29 29.66
N ARG A 385 -3.64 4.65 30.74
CA ARG A 385 -3.01 5.34 31.89
C ARG A 385 -2.38 4.37 32.86
N GLU A 386 -3.17 3.42 33.34
CA GLU A 386 -2.68 2.36 34.22
C GLU A 386 -1.64 1.54 33.47
N GLN A 387 -1.85 1.27 32.16
CA GLN A 387 -0.82 0.65 31.33
C GLN A 387 0.37 1.58 31.11
N ARG A 388 0.28 2.91 30.93
CA ARG A 388 1.48 3.75 30.80
C ARG A 388 2.25 3.87 32.11
N GLU A 389 1.59 3.98 33.26
CA GLU A 389 2.24 4.04 34.57
C GLU A 389 2.79 2.67 34.98
N GLN A 390 2.05 1.58 34.75
CA GLN A 390 2.53 0.20 34.91
C GLN A 390 3.63 -0.09 33.91
N THR A 391 3.51 0.27 32.64
CA THR A 391 4.58 0.11 31.63
C THR A 391 5.77 0.99 31.97
N THR A 392 5.60 2.21 32.49
CA THR A 392 6.72 3.05 32.95
C THR A 392 7.43 2.40 34.13
N ALA A 393 6.69 1.92 35.14
CA ALA A 393 7.24 1.24 36.30
C ALA A 393 7.85 -0.14 35.94
N GLU A 394 7.17 -0.94 35.12
CA GLU A 394 7.63 -2.23 34.57
C GLU A 394 8.83 -2.04 33.66
N ASN A 395 8.89 -0.99 32.85
CA ASN A 395 10.02 -0.68 31.98
C ASN A 395 11.24 -0.25 32.79
N LEU A 396 11.07 0.60 33.79
CA LEU A 396 12.14 0.95 34.73
C LEU A 396 12.67 -0.31 35.44
N LEU A 397 11.78 -1.22 35.83
CA LEU A 397 12.14 -2.52 36.40
C LEU A 397 12.74 -3.50 35.37
N ALA A 398 12.44 -3.34 34.08
CA ALA A 398 12.88 -4.19 32.97
C ALA A 398 14.03 -3.58 32.14
N ASP A 399 14.78 -2.63 32.70
CA ASP A 399 15.92 -1.93 32.06
C ASP A 399 15.58 -1.18 30.75
N ARG A 400 14.37 -0.65 30.65
CA ARG A 400 13.91 0.19 29.53
C ARG A 400 13.61 1.60 30.02
N SER A 401 14.10 2.61 29.31
CA SER A 401 13.87 4.03 29.64
C SER A 401 12.47 4.50 29.20
N PRO A 402 11.57 4.88 30.13
CA PRO A 402 10.28 5.48 29.79
C PRO A 402 10.39 6.77 28.96
N ALA A 403 11.41 7.60 29.22
CA ALA A 403 11.70 8.79 28.45
C ALA A 403 11.97 8.45 26.97
N VAL A 404 12.76 7.41 26.69
CA VAL A 404 12.98 6.92 25.33
C VAL A 404 11.71 6.32 24.74
N GLU A 405 10.97 5.52 25.51
CA GLU A 405 9.74 4.91 25.00
C GLU A 405 8.67 5.93 24.62
N SER A 406 8.57 7.03 25.39
CA SER A 406 7.64 8.14 25.12
C SER A 406 7.89 8.86 23.79
N MET A 407 9.03 8.62 23.15
CA MET A 407 9.36 9.20 21.84
C MET A 407 8.79 8.37 20.67
N TYR A 408 8.41 7.11 20.89
CA TYR A 408 7.81 6.29 19.83
C TYR A 408 6.39 6.75 19.52
N LEU A 409 6.01 6.70 18.24
CA LEU A 409 4.68 7.06 17.74
C LEU A 409 4.23 8.49 18.08
N CYS A 410 5.15 9.39 18.43
CA CYS A 410 4.88 10.80 18.69
C CYS A 410 5.30 11.70 17.52
N ALA A 411 4.61 12.83 17.37
CA ALA A 411 4.92 13.91 16.45
C ALA A 411 6.10 14.74 16.96
N GLN A 412 6.22 14.95 18.28
CA GLN A 412 7.29 15.75 18.91
C GLN A 412 8.71 15.48 18.37
N PRO A 413 9.25 14.24 18.37
CA PRO A 413 10.60 14.00 17.87
C PRO A 413 10.75 14.28 16.37
N LYS A 414 9.69 14.08 15.59
CA LYS A 414 9.68 14.36 14.13
C LYS A 414 9.63 15.85 13.87
N ILE A 415 8.83 16.60 14.63
CA ILE A 415 8.76 18.07 14.57
C ILE A 415 10.11 18.67 14.96
N TYR A 416 10.71 18.19 16.05
CA TYR A 416 12.05 18.63 16.45
C TYR A 416 13.08 18.37 15.33
N ALA A 417 13.12 17.16 14.77
CA ALA A 417 14.03 16.83 13.68
C ALA A 417 13.78 17.71 12.44
N LEU A 418 12.52 17.97 12.10
CA LEU A 418 12.14 18.83 10.98
C LEU A 418 12.62 20.27 11.19
N LEU A 419 12.34 20.89 12.34
CA LEU A 419 12.78 22.25 12.63
C LEU A 419 14.30 22.33 12.71
N ARG A 420 14.99 21.31 13.22
CA ARG A 420 16.45 21.26 13.24
C ARG A 420 17.04 21.23 11.84
N SER A 421 16.49 20.40 10.95
CA SER A 421 16.96 20.27 9.58
C SER A 421 16.66 21.48 8.70
N VAL A 422 15.54 22.18 8.95
CA VAL A 422 15.09 23.30 8.11
C VAL A 422 15.44 24.65 8.71
N GLY A 423 15.04 24.91 9.96
CA GLY A 423 15.04 26.24 10.57
C GLY A 423 16.17 26.53 11.56
N PHE A 424 16.74 25.52 12.21
CA PHE A 424 17.87 25.70 13.15
C PHE A 424 19.24 25.42 12.52
N SER A 425 19.34 25.32 11.19
CA SER A 425 20.60 24.93 10.55
C SER A 425 21.70 25.98 10.71
N ASP A 426 22.90 25.51 11.08
CA ASP A 426 24.12 26.29 11.35
C ASP A 426 24.84 26.80 10.08
N ASP A 427 24.10 27.31 9.09
CA ASP A 427 24.67 27.70 7.79
C ASP A 427 25.24 29.14 7.76
N ASP A 428 25.71 29.64 8.90
CA ASP A 428 26.70 30.72 8.93
C ASP A 428 28.01 30.10 9.43
N GLY A 429 28.99 29.97 8.52
CA GLY A 429 30.35 29.48 8.76
C GLY A 429 31.20 30.35 9.71
N GLY A 430 30.60 30.93 10.74
CA GLY A 430 31.26 31.49 11.90
C GLY A 430 30.89 30.63 13.09
N SER A 431 31.89 30.25 13.88
CA SER A 431 31.73 29.63 15.20
C SER A 431 30.58 30.26 15.98
N ALA A 432 29.38 29.67 15.91
CA ALA A 432 28.34 29.95 16.87
C ALA A 432 28.91 29.43 18.19
N ASP A 433 29.33 30.36 19.04
CA ASP A 433 29.84 30.03 20.35
C ASP A 433 28.69 29.35 21.08
N ASP A 434 28.76 28.03 21.22
CA ASP A 434 27.75 27.13 21.84
C ASP A 434 27.53 27.45 23.35
N ARG A 435 28.05 28.61 23.79
CA ARG A 435 28.16 29.08 25.17
C ARG A 435 26.99 29.96 25.60
N ASP A 436 26.21 30.56 24.68
CA ASP A 436 25.02 31.34 25.06
C ASP A 436 23.70 30.66 24.65
N VAL A 437 23.21 29.80 25.56
CA VAL A 437 21.91 29.13 25.46
C VAL A 437 20.76 30.15 25.31
N ASN A 438 20.86 31.33 25.91
CA ASN A 438 19.80 32.34 25.81
C ASN A 438 19.77 32.97 24.42
N GLU A 439 20.91 33.37 23.88
CA GLU A 439 20.99 33.96 22.54
C GLU A 439 20.46 32.99 21.46
N ASN A 440 20.88 31.72 21.54
CA ASN A 440 20.40 30.70 20.61
C ASN A 440 18.90 30.42 20.78
N THR A 441 18.37 30.47 22.01
CA THR A 441 16.93 30.36 22.26
C THR A 441 16.17 31.54 21.63
N VAL A 442 16.69 32.76 21.74
CA VAL A 442 16.08 33.95 21.14
C VAL A 442 16.09 33.85 19.62
N ARG A 443 17.20 33.40 19.02
CA ARG A 443 17.32 33.18 17.57
C ARG A 443 16.30 32.14 17.09
N ALA A 444 16.19 31.01 17.79
CA ALA A 444 15.18 30.00 17.49
C ALA A 444 13.76 30.56 17.55
N CYS A 445 13.44 31.34 18.60
CA CYS A 445 12.14 32.03 18.69
C CYS A 445 11.88 32.98 17.52
N GLY A 446 12.92 33.52 16.87
CA GLY A 446 12.81 34.37 15.69
C GLY A 446 12.17 33.68 14.47
N LEU A 447 12.12 32.35 14.43
CA LEU A 447 11.48 31.59 13.35
C LEU A 447 9.95 31.72 13.34
N ALA A 448 9.35 31.99 14.49
CA ALA A 448 7.91 32.11 14.63
C ALA A 448 7.49 33.58 14.65
N THR A 449 6.41 33.90 13.94
CA THR A 449 5.86 35.25 13.89
C THR A 449 5.06 35.57 15.15
N ASN A 450 4.12 34.69 15.51
CA ASN A 450 3.18 34.88 16.62
C ASN A 450 3.79 34.53 17.98
N PHE A 451 3.38 35.25 19.02
CA PHE A 451 3.96 35.12 20.36
C PHE A 451 3.83 33.72 20.98
N TRP A 452 2.70 33.03 20.77
CA TRP A 452 2.48 31.66 21.24
C TRP A 452 3.38 30.64 20.55
N ASP A 453 3.61 30.84 19.26
CA ASP A 453 4.46 29.96 18.48
C ASP A 453 5.93 30.18 18.86
N LYS A 454 6.34 31.41 19.22
CA LYS A 454 7.69 31.66 19.79
C LYS A 454 7.97 30.82 21.03
N ALA A 455 7.02 30.76 21.97
CA ALA A 455 7.17 29.94 23.16
C ALA A 455 7.17 28.43 22.85
N THR A 456 6.38 28.02 21.86
CA THR A 456 6.36 26.62 21.40
C THR A 456 7.67 26.26 20.70
N VAL A 457 8.23 27.14 19.87
CA VAL A 457 9.53 26.97 19.21
C VAL A 457 10.67 26.93 20.23
N ALA A 458 10.65 27.76 21.28
CA ALA A 458 11.61 27.64 22.38
C ALA A 458 11.58 26.24 23.01
N HIS A 459 10.38 25.71 23.23
CA HIS A 459 10.18 24.37 23.77
C HIS A 459 10.64 23.27 22.80
N ILE A 460 10.40 23.44 21.49
CA ILE A 460 10.89 22.52 20.45
C ILE A 460 12.42 22.56 20.40
N TYR A 461 13.04 23.74 20.40
CA TYR A 461 14.49 23.91 20.34
C TYR A 461 15.21 23.15 21.44
N HIS A 462 14.68 23.20 22.67
CA HIS A 462 15.25 22.50 23.82
C HIS A 462 14.80 21.04 23.97
N TYR A 463 13.93 20.52 23.10
CA TYR A 463 13.30 19.20 23.25
C TYR A 463 14.31 18.07 23.49
N TYR A 464 15.37 17.99 22.68
CA TYR A 464 16.37 16.92 22.84
C TYR A 464 17.13 17.02 24.15
N SER A 465 17.53 18.23 24.56
CA SER A 465 18.22 18.43 25.84
C SER A 465 17.31 18.11 27.03
N LEU A 466 16.01 18.42 26.93
CA LEU A 466 15.03 18.04 27.95
C LEU A 466 14.89 16.52 28.03
N LYS A 467 14.73 15.83 26.90
CA LYS A 467 14.63 14.36 26.84
C LYS A 467 15.88 13.65 27.34
N LEU A 468 17.07 14.15 27.00
CA LEU A 468 18.30 13.63 27.58
C LEU A 468 18.33 13.79 29.11
N GLY A 469 17.89 14.95 29.63
CA GLY A 469 17.78 15.16 31.07
C GLY A 469 16.82 14.19 31.76
N GLU A 470 15.68 13.88 31.13
CA GLU A 470 14.74 12.85 31.64
C GLU A 470 15.43 11.47 31.72
N VAL A 471 16.14 11.05 30.67
CA VAL A 471 16.89 9.76 30.64
C VAL A 471 17.97 9.71 31.71
N TRP A 472 18.74 10.79 31.90
CA TRP A 472 19.77 10.84 32.94
C TRP A 472 19.20 10.78 34.35
N ASN A 473 18.05 11.42 34.57
CA ASN A 473 17.34 11.32 35.84
C ASN A 473 16.80 9.90 36.09
N GLU A 474 16.30 9.21 35.07
CA GLU A 474 15.91 7.79 35.17
C GLU A 474 17.11 6.90 35.53
N ASN A 475 18.27 7.12 34.90
CA ASN A 475 19.50 6.40 35.22
C ASN A 475 19.97 6.64 36.67
N ASP A 476 19.90 7.89 37.16
CA ASP A 476 20.21 8.22 38.56
C ASP A 476 19.31 7.44 39.53
N MET A 477 18.00 7.44 39.27
CA MET A 477 17.04 6.70 40.09
C MET A 477 17.35 5.20 40.13
N VAL A 478 17.65 4.60 38.97
CA VAL A 478 18.02 3.19 38.86
C VAL A 478 19.34 2.89 39.60
N SER A 479 20.33 3.76 39.52
CA SER A 479 21.63 3.54 40.18
C SER A 479 21.59 3.58 41.71
N ARG A 480 20.54 4.15 42.29
CA ARG A 480 20.33 4.24 43.74
C ARG A 480 19.64 3.00 44.31
N GLU A 481 19.27 2.03 43.48
CA GLU A 481 18.72 0.75 43.94
C GLU A 481 19.79 -0.13 44.60
N PRO A 482 19.47 -0.78 45.75
CA PRO A 482 20.45 -1.45 46.61
C PRO A 482 21.19 -2.65 45.99
N ASP A 483 20.70 -3.19 44.87
CA ASP A 483 21.26 -4.40 44.21
C ASP A 483 22.00 -4.11 42.88
N ARG A 484 22.18 -2.82 42.50
CA ARG A 484 22.81 -2.45 41.22
C ARG A 484 24.24 -1.93 41.38
N VAL A 485 25.03 -2.04 40.30
CA VAL A 485 26.42 -1.58 40.26
C VAL A 485 26.44 -0.05 40.46
N PRO A 486 27.18 0.47 41.46
CA PRO A 486 27.27 1.91 41.68
C PRO A 486 27.95 2.59 40.49
N MET A 487 27.42 3.75 40.10
CA MET A 487 28.01 4.59 39.05
C MET A 487 29.45 5.00 39.43
N SER A 488 30.31 5.10 38.42
CA SER A 488 31.63 5.69 38.57
C SER A 488 31.53 7.19 38.87
N ALA A 489 32.57 7.77 39.47
CA ALA A 489 32.60 9.20 39.81
C ALA A 489 32.33 10.13 38.60
N VAL A 490 32.77 9.72 37.40
CA VAL A 490 32.56 10.47 36.14
C VAL A 490 31.10 10.39 35.69
N GLU A 491 30.45 9.24 35.89
CA GLU A 491 29.03 9.04 35.57
C GLU A 491 28.16 9.84 36.54
N THR A 492 28.49 9.84 37.84
CA THR A 492 27.80 10.66 38.85
C THR A 492 27.92 12.15 38.54
N GLU A 493 29.12 12.64 38.21
CA GLU A 493 29.32 14.04 37.82
C GLU A 493 28.53 14.40 36.55
N SER A 494 28.48 13.49 35.58
CA SER A 494 27.69 13.68 34.35
C SER A 494 26.19 13.75 34.64
N VAL A 495 25.68 12.89 35.53
CA VAL A 495 24.29 12.90 36.00
C VAL A 495 23.94 14.22 36.67
N ASP A 496 24.79 14.70 37.58
CA ASP A 496 24.58 15.96 38.30
C ASP A 496 24.53 17.15 37.34
N ILE A 497 25.48 17.24 36.40
CA ILE A 497 25.53 18.30 35.39
C ILE A 497 24.29 18.28 34.50
N MET A 498 23.85 17.10 34.05
CA MET A 498 22.67 16.97 33.19
C MET A 498 21.38 17.29 33.94
N THR A 499 21.28 16.93 35.21
CA THR A 499 20.14 17.24 36.08
C THR A 499 20.02 18.74 36.31
N ILE A 500 21.14 19.42 36.62
CA ILE A 500 21.18 20.89 36.77
C ILE A 500 20.79 21.58 35.45
N ARG A 501 21.33 21.11 34.32
CA ARG A 501 20.98 21.65 33.00
C ARG A 501 19.50 21.48 32.68
N HIS A 502 18.93 20.31 32.98
CA HIS A 502 17.51 20.02 32.80
C HIS A 502 16.63 20.96 33.64
N ALA A 503 16.96 21.15 34.93
CA ALA A 503 16.25 22.07 35.82
C ALA A 503 16.33 23.53 35.34
N TYR A 504 17.50 23.97 34.87
CA TYR A 504 17.69 25.30 34.28
C TYR A 504 16.81 25.51 33.04
N LEU A 505 16.78 24.55 32.11
CA LEU A 505 15.95 24.62 30.90
C LEU A 505 14.45 24.65 31.24
N ILE A 506 14.01 23.87 32.23
CA ILE A 506 12.63 23.94 32.72
C ILE A 506 12.31 25.33 33.28
N ALA A 507 13.21 25.91 34.09
CA ALA A 507 13.01 27.24 34.65
C ALA A 507 12.92 28.31 33.55
N LEU A 508 13.79 28.24 32.54
CA LEU A 508 13.77 29.11 31.37
C LEU A 508 12.45 29.02 30.60
N LEU A 509 11.98 27.79 30.33
CA LEU A 509 10.72 27.57 29.62
C LEU A 509 9.50 28.02 30.43
N LYS A 510 9.50 27.82 31.75
CA LYS A 510 8.47 28.36 32.65
C LYS A 510 8.45 29.89 32.62
N MET A 511 9.61 30.54 32.66
CA MET A 511 9.71 31.99 32.54
C MET A 511 9.14 32.48 31.21
N ILE A 512 9.50 31.84 30.08
CA ILE A 512 8.96 32.18 28.76
C ILE A 512 7.45 32.01 28.76
N LYS A 513 6.92 30.87 29.24
CA LYS A 513 5.48 30.59 29.32
C LYS A 513 4.73 31.60 30.18
N ASN A 514 5.29 32.01 31.32
CA ASN A 514 4.66 33.02 32.19
C ASN A 514 4.60 34.38 31.51
N ARG A 515 5.68 34.80 30.83
CA ARG A 515 5.68 36.04 30.04
C ARG A 515 4.64 36.02 28.90
N VAL A 516 4.37 34.85 28.31
CA VAL A 516 3.25 34.65 27.37
C VAL A 516 1.89 34.85 28.01
N HIS A 517 1.72 34.31 29.22
CA HIS A 517 0.46 34.45 29.93
C HIS A 517 0.19 35.91 30.32
N ASP A 518 1.21 36.61 30.83
CA ASP A 518 1.12 38.00 31.29
C ASP A 518 0.89 39.00 30.15
N ALA A 519 1.49 38.78 28.98
CA ALA A 519 1.25 39.62 27.80
C ALA A 519 -0.21 39.55 27.31
N ASN A 520 -0.89 38.41 27.47
CA ASN A 520 -2.27 38.23 27.05
C ASN A 520 -3.29 38.78 28.07
N SER A 521 -3.01 38.66 29.36
CA SER A 521 -3.85 39.28 30.40
C SER A 521 -3.76 40.82 30.39
N GLY A 522 -2.70 41.38 29.80
CA GLY A 522 -2.60 42.82 29.47
C GLY A 522 -3.32 43.23 28.18
N ALA A 523 -3.33 42.39 27.14
CA ALA A 523 -3.97 42.69 25.85
C ALA A 523 -5.51 42.57 25.87
N GLY A 524 -6.08 41.76 26.78
CA GLY A 524 -7.53 41.58 26.95
C GLY A 524 -8.30 42.76 27.56
N ARG A 525 -7.67 43.91 27.80
CA ARG A 525 -8.32 45.11 28.37
C ARG A 525 -8.61 46.24 27.38
N SER A 526 -8.42 46.03 26.08
CA SER A 526 -8.77 47.04 25.07
C SER A 526 -9.42 46.40 23.85
N VAL A 527 -10.66 46.82 23.57
CA VAL A 527 -11.49 46.52 22.37
C VAL A 527 -12.18 45.13 22.43
N ARG A 528 -13.52 44.96 22.55
CA ARG A 528 -14.69 45.83 22.36
C ARG A 528 -15.88 45.30 23.18
N THR A 529 -16.58 46.21 23.85
CA THR A 529 -18.05 46.19 23.95
C THR A 529 -18.64 46.39 22.55
N PHE A 530 -19.69 45.60 22.26
CA PHE A 530 -20.51 45.52 21.04
C PHE A 530 -19.92 44.81 19.83
#